data_AF-A0A0Q7I5Z8-F1
#
_entry.id   AF-A0A0Q7I5Z8-F1
#
_cell.length_a   1.000
_cell.length_b   1.000
_cell.length_c   1.000
_cell.angle_alpha   90.00
_cell.angle_beta   90.00
_cell.angle_gamma   90.00
#
_symmetry.space_group_name_H-M   'P 1'
#
loop_
_entity.id
_entity.type
_entity.pdbx_description
1 polymer ?
#
loop_
_entity_poly.entity_id
_entity_poly.type
_entity_poly.pdbx_seq_one_letter_code
_entity_poly.pdbx_strand_id
1 'polypeptide(L)'
;MRLIATMLSALLLFTPAALAQDEAQYDPYADMVVSDDLAALPAPVRLKRQQLIEATRTGDIESLRAIMDAQEAPPNVSFGLPDDPVAYLREQSADPEGRQMLALLRNLLEMPYAVLGASSDAPSYVWPYLALADIENLTPEQSVDAYRLITPEQLEDMHQFGGWFWWRVYIGPDGEWQAFVAGD
;
A
#
# COMPACT_ATOMS: atom_id res chain seq x y z
N MET A 1 38.11 78.33 4.32
CA MET A 1 38.32 77.64 5.61
C MET A 1 37.23 76.58 5.75
N ARG A 2 37.60 75.29 5.65
CA ARG A 2 36.96 74.05 6.16
C ARG A 2 35.45 73.83 5.87
N LEU A 3 35.09 72.88 4.99
CA LEU A 3 34.85 71.42 5.22
C LEU A 3 33.67 71.11 6.15
N ILE A 4 32.72 70.30 5.66
CA ILE A 4 31.95 69.17 6.28
C ILE A 4 30.86 68.81 5.23
N ALA A 5 31.09 67.85 4.32
CA ALA A 5 31.03 66.38 4.47
C ALA A 5 29.59 65.84 4.64
N THR A 6 29.03 65.45 3.50
CA THR A 6 27.79 64.70 3.28
C THR A 6 27.83 63.35 4.00
N MET A 7 26.81 63.01 4.79
CA MET A 7 26.67 61.67 5.36
C MET A 7 25.49 60.95 4.68
N LEU A 8 25.85 59.93 3.91
CA LEU A 8 24.97 58.98 3.24
C LEU A 8 24.55 57.93 4.28
N SER A 9 23.27 57.88 4.68
CA SER A 9 22.75 56.78 5.49
C SER A 9 22.14 55.73 4.57
N ALA A 10 22.91 54.67 4.32
CA ALA A 10 22.42 53.42 3.75
C ALA A 10 21.71 52.63 4.85
N LEU A 11 20.38 52.52 4.76
CA LEU A 11 19.60 51.62 5.60
C LEU A 11 19.64 50.23 4.95
N LEU A 12 20.49 49.36 5.49
CA LEU A 12 20.58 47.94 5.13
C LEU A 12 19.26 47.24 5.43
N LEU A 13 18.59 46.74 4.39
CA LEU A 13 17.50 45.79 4.51
C LEU A 13 18.06 44.49 5.12
N PHE A 14 17.73 44.23 6.37
CA PHE A 14 17.91 42.93 6.99
C PHE A 14 16.80 42.02 6.48
N THR A 15 17.04 41.32 5.37
CA THR A 15 16.26 40.12 5.02
C THR A 15 16.72 39.01 5.96
N PRO A 16 15.87 38.47 6.86
CA PRO A 16 16.21 37.23 7.51
C PRO A 16 16.11 36.14 6.43
N ALA A 17 17.25 35.67 5.96
CA ALA A 17 17.37 34.36 5.34
C ALA A 17 17.12 33.31 6.42
N ALA A 18 15.86 33.15 6.83
CA ALA A 18 15.42 32.09 7.71
C ALA A 18 15.15 30.86 6.84
N LEU A 19 16.17 30.01 6.75
CA LEU A 19 16.11 28.58 6.46
C LEU A 19 14.87 28.13 5.68
N ALA A 20 14.90 28.29 4.35
CA ALA A 20 14.25 27.32 3.51
C ALA A 20 15.01 26.01 3.75
N GLN A 21 14.58 25.25 4.76
CA GLN A 21 14.91 23.85 4.83
C GLN A 21 14.39 23.26 3.53
N ASP A 22 15.30 22.69 2.75
CA ASP A 22 14.97 21.78 1.68
C ASP A 22 14.28 20.60 2.39
N GLU A 23 12.97 20.74 2.64
CA GLU A 23 12.12 19.64 3.11
C GLU A 23 12.16 18.63 1.97
N ALA A 24 13.14 17.73 2.00
CA ALA A 24 13.17 16.59 1.12
C ALA A 24 11.79 15.95 1.21
N GLN A 25 11.05 15.99 0.09
CA GLN A 25 9.71 15.44 0.00
C GLN A 25 9.76 14.01 0.51
N TYR A 26 9.02 13.71 1.58
CA TYR A 26 9.00 12.38 2.17
C TYR A 26 8.57 11.36 1.12
N ASP A 27 9.45 10.41 0.85
CA ASP A 27 9.19 9.29 -0.05
C ASP A 27 8.84 8.05 0.80
N PRO A 28 7.56 7.64 0.86
CA PRO A 28 7.14 6.49 1.65
C PRO A 28 7.71 5.16 1.14
N TYR A 29 8.11 5.08 -0.13
CA TYR A 29 8.70 3.88 -0.72
C TYR A 29 10.15 3.68 -0.27
N ALA A 30 10.90 4.78 -0.07
CA ALA A 30 12.25 4.73 0.46
C ALA A 30 12.30 4.29 1.94
N ASP A 31 11.19 4.44 2.67
CA ASP A 31 11.01 4.08 4.08
C ASP A 31 10.18 2.79 4.26
N MET A 32 10.12 1.94 3.23
CA MET A 32 9.41 0.66 3.35
C MET A 32 10.20 -0.38 4.14
N VAL A 33 9.49 -1.21 4.90
CA VAL A 33 10.09 -2.33 5.65
C VAL A 33 9.34 -3.62 5.35
N VAL A 34 10.05 -4.67 4.95
CA VAL A 34 9.47 -6.01 4.71
C VAL A 34 9.60 -6.87 5.98
N SER A 35 8.55 -7.59 6.33
CA SER A 35 8.55 -8.53 7.47
C SER A 35 7.55 -9.67 7.26
N ASP A 36 7.89 -10.84 7.81
CA ASP A 36 6.99 -11.98 7.99
C ASP A 36 6.54 -12.15 9.45
N ASP A 37 7.04 -11.29 10.37
CA ASP A 37 6.68 -11.33 11.78
C ASP A 37 5.30 -10.71 11.99
N LEU A 38 4.29 -11.58 11.98
CA LEU A 38 2.91 -11.21 12.24
C LEU A 38 2.70 -10.70 13.67
N ALA A 39 3.58 -11.01 14.64
CA ALA A 39 3.45 -10.49 16.00
C ALA A 39 3.87 -9.02 16.11
N ALA A 40 4.74 -8.55 15.21
CA ALA A 40 5.18 -7.16 15.12
C ALA A 40 4.10 -6.21 14.56
N LEU A 41 3.12 -6.72 13.82
CA LEU A 41 1.98 -5.93 13.32
C LEU A 41 1.20 -5.28 14.48
N PRO A 42 0.67 -4.05 14.33
CA PRO A 42 -0.26 -3.48 15.28
C PRO A 42 -1.47 -4.39 15.52
N ALA A 43 -2.00 -4.38 16.75
CA ALA A 43 -3.13 -5.24 17.11
C ALA A 43 -4.36 -5.07 16.17
N PRO A 44 -4.75 -3.85 15.76
CA PRO A 44 -5.85 -3.66 14.82
C PRO A 44 -5.58 -4.28 13.44
N VAL A 45 -4.36 -4.13 12.91
CA VAL A 45 -3.94 -4.73 11.63
C VAL A 45 -4.02 -6.25 11.67
N ARG A 46 -3.51 -6.87 12.74
CA ARG A 46 -3.61 -8.33 12.95
C ARG A 46 -5.06 -8.79 12.99
N LEU A 47 -5.92 -8.06 13.70
CA LEU A 47 -7.33 -8.39 13.82
C LEU A 47 -8.02 -8.30 12.46
N LYS A 48 -7.82 -7.23 11.69
CA LYS A 48 -8.41 -7.09 10.36
C LYS A 48 -7.93 -8.20 9.42
N ARG A 49 -6.63 -8.48 9.39
CA ARG A 49 -6.06 -9.61 8.62
C ARG A 49 -6.73 -10.93 9.00
N GLN A 50 -6.89 -11.20 10.30
CA GLN A 50 -7.55 -12.41 10.77
C GLN A 50 -9.02 -12.47 10.32
N GLN A 51 -9.77 -11.37 10.46
CA GLN A 51 -11.17 -11.30 10.02
C GLN A 51 -11.31 -11.60 8.52
N LEU A 52 -10.45 -11.01 7.68
CA LEU A 52 -10.44 -11.28 6.24
C LEU A 52 -10.15 -12.75 5.94
N ILE A 53 -9.14 -13.34 6.58
CA ILE A 53 -8.81 -14.77 6.42
C ILE A 53 -9.99 -15.65 6.86
N GLU A 54 -10.62 -15.39 8.00
CA GLU A 54 -11.78 -16.17 8.45
C GLU A 54 -12.96 -16.05 7.48
N ALA A 55 -13.23 -14.85 6.95
CA ALA A 55 -14.29 -14.65 5.95
C ALA A 55 -14.07 -15.50 4.70
N THR A 56 -12.82 -15.66 4.24
CA THR A 56 -12.51 -16.53 3.09
C THR A 56 -12.86 -18.00 3.32
N ARG A 57 -12.83 -18.49 4.57
CA ARG A 57 -13.10 -19.90 4.90
C ARG A 57 -14.57 -20.28 4.78
N THR A 58 -15.46 -19.30 4.76
CA THR A 58 -16.90 -19.53 4.55
C THR A 58 -17.21 -20.01 3.13
N GLY A 59 -16.38 -19.64 2.15
CA GLY A 59 -16.66 -19.85 0.73
C GLY A 59 -17.80 -18.98 0.18
N ASP A 60 -18.32 -18.04 0.98
CA ASP A 60 -19.35 -17.07 0.59
C ASP A 60 -18.73 -15.68 0.50
N ILE A 61 -18.67 -15.13 -0.71
CA ILE A 61 -18.07 -13.81 -0.94
C ILE A 61 -18.82 -12.67 -0.23
N GLU A 62 -20.11 -12.86 0.07
CA GLU A 62 -20.89 -11.89 0.84
C GLU A 62 -20.39 -11.76 2.29
N SER A 63 -19.61 -12.73 2.79
CA SER A 63 -18.95 -12.60 4.11
C SER A 63 -17.97 -11.41 4.16
N LEU A 64 -17.45 -10.97 3.01
CA LEU A 64 -16.63 -9.75 2.94
C LEU A 64 -17.46 -8.49 3.17
N ARG A 65 -18.73 -8.48 2.77
CA ARG A 65 -19.60 -7.31 2.89
C ARG A 65 -19.77 -6.88 4.34
N ALA A 66 -19.98 -7.84 5.25
CA ALA A 66 -20.11 -7.55 6.67
C ALA A 66 -18.84 -6.89 7.27
N ILE A 67 -17.65 -7.19 6.72
CA ILE A 67 -16.40 -6.56 7.12
C ILE A 67 -16.32 -5.13 6.56
N MET A 68 -16.75 -4.92 5.32
CA MET A 68 -16.77 -3.60 4.67
C MET A 68 -17.76 -2.66 5.36
N ASP A 69 -19.00 -3.12 5.60
CA ASP A 69 -20.08 -2.35 6.22
C ASP A 69 -19.79 -1.97 7.68
N ALA A 70 -18.86 -2.66 8.33
CA ALA A 70 -18.42 -2.36 9.69
C ALA A 70 -17.36 -1.24 9.76
N GLN A 71 -16.88 -0.74 8.62
CA GLN A 71 -15.90 0.35 8.52
C GLN A 71 -16.59 1.68 8.20
N GLU A 72 -15.89 2.79 8.41
CA GLU A 72 -16.38 4.10 8.01
C GLU A 72 -16.44 4.25 6.49
N ALA A 73 -15.46 3.69 5.78
CA ALA A 73 -15.41 3.64 4.32
C ALA A 73 -15.21 2.20 3.81
N PRO A 74 -15.82 1.83 2.67
CA PRO A 74 -15.52 0.57 2.01
C PRO A 74 -14.10 0.60 1.43
N PRO A 75 -13.41 -0.56 1.33
CA PRO A 75 -12.12 -0.64 0.67
C PRO A 75 -12.25 -0.34 -0.83
N ASN A 76 -11.19 0.23 -1.41
CA ASN A 76 -11.07 0.30 -2.85
C ASN A 76 -10.81 -1.11 -3.42
N VAL A 77 -11.73 -1.60 -4.23
CA VAL A 77 -11.56 -2.88 -4.94
C VAL A 77 -11.11 -2.68 -6.40
N SER A 78 -11.17 -1.46 -6.90
CA SER A 78 -10.80 -1.06 -8.25
C SER A 78 -10.50 0.44 -8.29
N PHE A 79 -9.63 0.86 -9.21
CA PHE A 79 -9.44 2.28 -9.54
C PHE A 79 -10.69 2.91 -10.18
N GLY A 80 -11.63 2.10 -10.68
CA GLY A 80 -12.91 2.56 -11.22
C GLY A 80 -13.99 2.84 -10.17
N LEU A 81 -13.72 2.58 -8.88
CA LEU A 81 -14.63 2.84 -7.75
C LEU A 81 -16.07 2.33 -7.98
N PRO A 82 -16.27 1.00 -8.13
CA PRO A 82 -17.59 0.44 -8.40
C PRO A 82 -18.57 0.68 -7.24
N ASP A 83 -19.85 0.85 -7.57
CA ASP A 83 -20.91 1.08 -6.57
C ASP A 83 -21.09 -0.11 -5.60
N ASP A 84 -20.95 -1.35 -6.08
CA ASP A 84 -20.97 -2.56 -5.25
C ASP A 84 -19.61 -3.28 -5.31
N PRO A 85 -18.77 -3.11 -4.26
CA PRO A 85 -17.43 -3.69 -4.26
C PRO A 85 -17.44 -5.23 -4.23
N VAL A 86 -18.42 -5.85 -3.59
CA VAL A 86 -18.49 -7.32 -3.50
C VAL A 86 -19.01 -7.91 -4.82
N ALA A 87 -19.96 -7.25 -5.48
CA ALA A 87 -20.37 -7.65 -6.83
C ALA A 87 -19.20 -7.54 -7.81
N TYR A 88 -18.44 -6.44 -7.76
CA TYR A 88 -17.23 -6.29 -8.57
C TYR A 88 -16.22 -7.42 -8.33
N LEU A 89 -15.89 -7.73 -7.07
CA LEU A 89 -14.98 -8.84 -6.76
C LEU A 89 -15.51 -10.18 -7.28
N ARG A 90 -16.82 -10.43 -7.20
CA ARG A 90 -17.43 -11.63 -7.80
C ARG A 90 -17.24 -11.68 -9.30
N GLU A 91 -17.42 -10.56 -10.00
CA GLU A 91 -17.23 -10.45 -11.46
C GLU A 91 -15.78 -10.66 -11.90
N GLN A 92 -14.80 -10.30 -11.06
CA GLN A 92 -13.38 -10.58 -11.33
C GLN A 92 -13.01 -12.06 -11.15
N SER A 93 -13.89 -12.84 -10.54
CA SER A 93 -13.64 -14.25 -10.24
C SER A 93 -13.80 -15.14 -11.48
N ALA A 94 -12.94 -16.15 -11.60
CA ALA A 94 -13.05 -17.17 -12.65
C ALA A 94 -14.20 -18.17 -12.42
N ASP A 95 -14.83 -18.14 -11.25
CA ASP A 95 -16.02 -18.91 -10.89
C ASP A 95 -17.20 -17.96 -10.55
N PRO A 96 -18.45 -18.36 -10.83
CA PRO A 96 -19.59 -17.47 -10.65
C PRO A 96 -19.90 -17.13 -9.19
N GLU A 97 -19.36 -17.86 -8.22
CA GLU A 97 -19.60 -17.62 -6.79
C GLU A 97 -18.54 -16.74 -6.10
N GLY A 98 -17.46 -16.35 -6.80
CA GLY A 98 -16.43 -15.49 -6.22
C GLY A 98 -15.39 -16.23 -5.37
N ARG A 99 -15.36 -17.58 -5.39
CA ARG A 99 -14.48 -18.36 -4.52
C ARG A 99 -13.01 -18.23 -4.91
N GLN A 100 -12.72 -18.05 -6.19
CA GLN A 100 -11.35 -17.80 -6.65
C GLN A 100 -10.83 -16.46 -6.09
N MET A 101 -11.66 -15.41 -6.00
CA MET A 101 -11.25 -14.18 -5.33
C MET A 101 -11.06 -14.33 -3.81
N LEU A 102 -11.87 -15.15 -3.13
CA LEU A 102 -11.63 -15.48 -1.72
C LEU A 102 -10.31 -16.25 -1.53
N ALA A 103 -10.02 -17.22 -2.40
CA ALA A 103 -8.76 -17.95 -2.37
C ALA A 103 -7.56 -17.01 -2.62
N LEU A 104 -7.70 -16.09 -3.57
CA LEU A 104 -6.69 -15.08 -3.87
C LEU A 104 -6.42 -14.20 -2.65
N LEU A 105 -7.47 -13.60 -2.06
CA LEU A 105 -7.35 -12.76 -0.87
C LEU A 105 -6.60 -13.47 0.25
N ARG A 106 -6.96 -14.74 0.50
CA ARG A 106 -6.30 -15.56 1.51
C ARG A 106 -4.82 -15.79 1.18
N ASN A 107 -4.51 -16.15 -0.07
CA ASN A 107 -3.14 -16.39 -0.50
C ASN A 107 -2.27 -15.14 -0.32
N LEU A 108 -2.76 -13.95 -0.68
CA LEU A 108 -2.05 -12.69 -0.46
C LEU A 108 -1.75 -12.48 1.03
N LEU A 109 -2.78 -12.61 1.88
CA LEU A 109 -2.64 -12.37 3.32
C LEU A 109 -1.73 -13.39 4.01
N GLU A 110 -1.53 -14.58 3.45
CA GLU A 110 -0.61 -15.60 3.95
C GLU A 110 0.87 -15.37 3.55
N MET A 111 1.16 -14.37 2.70
CA MET A 111 2.53 -13.96 2.36
C MET A 111 3.13 -12.99 3.39
N PRO A 112 4.47 -12.79 3.37
CA PRO A 112 5.09 -11.67 4.08
C PRO A 112 4.50 -10.32 3.63
N TYR A 113 4.55 -9.34 4.51
CA TYR A 113 4.02 -7.99 4.28
C TYR A 113 5.12 -6.96 4.16
N ALA A 114 4.78 -5.82 3.56
CA ALA A 114 5.58 -4.62 3.64
C ALA A 114 4.83 -3.55 4.45
N VAL A 115 5.57 -2.71 5.17
CA VAL A 115 5.07 -1.49 5.80
C VAL A 115 5.51 -0.34 4.91
N LEU A 116 4.58 0.28 4.20
CA LEU A 116 4.83 1.46 3.39
C LEU A 116 4.86 2.69 4.30
N GLY A 117 5.95 3.44 4.23
CA GLY A 117 6.20 4.58 5.09
C GLY A 117 6.31 4.22 6.57
N ALA A 118 7.21 3.30 6.95
CA ALA A 118 7.29 2.73 8.29
C ALA A 118 7.52 3.75 9.41
N SER A 119 8.11 4.90 9.10
CA SER A 119 8.38 6.02 10.01
C SER A 119 7.29 7.12 9.95
N SER A 120 6.28 6.96 9.11
CA SER A 120 5.11 7.86 8.98
C SER A 120 4.18 7.75 10.20
N ASP A 121 3.39 8.80 10.46
CA ASP A 121 2.27 8.74 11.41
C ASP A 121 1.10 7.89 10.89
N ALA A 122 1.08 7.61 9.57
CA ALA A 122 0.04 6.83 8.91
C ALA A 122 0.65 5.79 7.93
N PRO A 123 1.37 4.76 8.43
CA PRO A 123 1.93 3.71 7.59
C PRO A 123 0.82 2.82 7.03
N SER A 124 1.01 2.25 5.85
CA SER A 124 0.12 1.22 5.29
C SER A 124 0.79 -0.14 5.28
N TYR A 125 0.06 -1.17 5.71
CA TYR A 125 0.51 -2.56 5.71
C TYR A 125 0.02 -3.26 4.44
N VAL A 126 0.95 -3.71 3.62
CA VAL A 126 0.70 -4.16 2.25
C VAL A 126 1.02 -5.63 2.07
N TRP A 127 0.07 -6.37 1.50
CA TRP A 127 0.23 -7.79 1.15
C TRP A 127 0.03 -8.03 -0.35
N PRO A 128 0.88 -8.86 -0.98
CA PRO A 128 2.19 -9.32 -0.49
C PRO A 128 3.18 -8.14 -0.48
N TYR A 129 4.29 -8.29 0.24
CA TYR A 129 5.42 -7.36 0.15
C TYR A 129 5.92 -7.16 -1.29
N LEU A 130 5.74 -8.16 -2.16
CA LEU A 130 6.09 -8.11 -3.60
C LEU A 130 5.40 -6.95 -4.33
N ALA A 131 4.25 -6.47 -3.85
CA ALA A 131 3.56 -5.33 -4.43
C ALA A 131 4.36 -4.02 -4.34
N LEU A 132 5.37 -3.96 -3.45
CA LEU A 132 6.27 -2.82 -3.29
C LEU A 132 7.73 -3.17 -3.59
N ALA A 133 8.02 -4.42 -4.00
CA ALA A 133 9.38 -4.85 -4.29
C ALA A 133 9.86 -4.29 -5.64
N ASP A 134 11.18 -4.25 -5.82
CA ASP A 134 11.79 -4.01 -7.12
C ASP A 134 11.60 -5.24 -8.02
N ILE A 135 10.55 -5.22 -8.83
CA ILE A 135 10.17 -6.31 -9.72
C ILE A 135 11.26 -6.60 -10.76
N GLU A 136 12.05 -5.62 -11.18
CA GLU A 136 13.12 -5.84 -12.16
C GLU A 136 14.29 -6.65 -11.57
N ASN A 137 14.44 -6.65 -10.25
CA ASN A 137 15.59 -7.23 -9.55
C ASN A 137 15.18 -8.17 -8.41
N LEU A 138 14.19 -9.05 -8.65
CA LEU A 138 13.81 -10.07 -7.67
C LEU A 138 14.95 -11.05 -7.39
N THR A 139 15.21 -11.30 -6.11
CA THR A 139 16.04 -12.42 -5.63
C THR A 139 15.38 -13.77 -5.97
N PRO A 140 16.15 -14.87 -6.04
CA PRO A 140 15.58 -16.20 -6.27
C PRO A 140 14.47 -16.56 -5.27
N GLU A 141 14.62 -16.21 -4.00
CA GLU A 141 13.62 -16.43 -2.95
C GLU A 141 12.33 -15.63 -3.23
N GLN A 142 12.47 -14.36 -3.64
CA GLN A 142 11.33 -13.53 -4.06
C GLN A 142 10.63 -14.09 -5.30
N SER A 143 11.37 -14.65 -6.27
CA SER A 143 10.75 -15.32 -7.41
C SER A 143 9.95 -16.57 -7.00
N VAL A 144 10.44 -17.36 -6.03
CA VAL A 144 9.68 -18.48 -5.47
C VAL A 144 8.38 -17.99 -4.83
N ASP A 145 8.45 -16.90 -4.06
CA ASP A 145 7.27 -16.28 -3.47
C ASP A 145 6.27 -15.78 -4.51
N ALA A 146 6.75 -15.15 -5.59
CA ALA A 146 5.91 -14.73 -6.70
C ALA A 146 5.20 -15.91 -7.36
N TYR A 147 5.90 -17.03 -7.59
CA TYR A 147 5.33 -18.24 -8.19
C TYR A 147 4.29 -18.96 -7.32
N ARG A 148 4.16 -18.60 -6.04
CA ARG A 148 3.04 -19.05 -5.20
C ARG A 148 1.74 -18.32 -5.52
N LEU A 149 1.81 -17.16 -6.15
CA LEU A 149 0.67 -16.28 -6.45
C LEU A 149 0.34 -16.24 -7.94
N ILE A 150 1.36 -16.15 -8.78
CA ILE A 150 1.26 -15.90 -10.23
C ILE A 150 2.08 -16.92 -11.03
N THR A 151 1.77 -17.06 -12.31
CA THR A 151 2.55 -17.91 -13.22
C THR A 151 3.87 -17.24 -13.63
N PRO A 152 4.86 -18.01 -14.13
CA PRO A 152 6.06 -17.42 -14.72
C PRO A 152 5.79 -16.46 -15.88
N GLU A 153 4.75 -16.72 -16.68
CA GLU A 153 4.31 -15.82 -17.75
C GLU A 153 3.79 -14.49 -17.21
N GLN A 154 2.97 -14.52 -16.15
CA GLN A 154 2.48 -13.30 -15.50
C GLN A 154 3.59 -12.49 -14.83
N LEU A 155 4.61 -13.16 -14.25
CA LEU A 155 5.77 -12.46 -13.70
C LEU A 155 6.58 -11.78 -14.80
N GLU A 156 6.75 -12.45 -15.94
CA GLU A 156 7.41 -11.87 -17.11
C GLU A 156 6.65 -10.65 -17.67
N ASP A 157 5.31 -10.70 -17.69
CA ASP A 157 4.49 -9.53 -18.04
C ASP A 157 4.76 -8.34 -17.10
N MET A 158 4.98 -8.60 -15.80
CA MET A 158 5.34 -7.55 -14.83
C MET A 158 6.74 -7.00 -15.04
N HIS A 159 7.71 -7.83 -15.40
CA HIS A 159 9.05 -7.35 -15.79
C HIS A 159 8.96 -6.43 -17.02
N GLN A 160 8.15 -6.79 -18.01
CA GLN A 160 7.97 -5.99 -19.22
C GLN A 160 7.23 -4.67 -18.95
N PHE A 161 6.26 -4.70 -18.03
CA PHE A 161 5.57 -3.50 -17.57
C PHE A 161 6.46 -2.59 -16.71
N GLY A 162 7.39 -3.18 -15.95
CA GLY A 162 8.27 -2.47 -15.01
C GLY A 162 7.66 -2.27 -13.62
N GLY A 163 6.67 -3.08 -13.25
CA GLY A 163 5.97 -2.90 -11.97
C GLY A 163 4.95 -3.98 -11.63
N TRP A 164 4.55 -4.03 -10.36
CA TRP A 164 3.54 -4.95 -9.87
C TRP A 164 2.13 -4.40 -10.09
N PHE A 165 1.43 -4.94 -11.08
CA PHE A 165 0.01 -4.61 -11.34
C PHE A 165 -0.94 -5.73 -10.88
N TRP A 166 -0.46 -6.74 -10.15
CA TRP A 166 -1.35 -7.79 -9.64
C TRP A 166 -2.07 -7.38 -8.37
N TRP A 167 -2.97 -8.25 -7.94
CA TRP A 167 -3.77 -8.07 -6.74
C TRP A 167 -2.89 -7.83 -5.51
N ARG A 168 -3.32 -6.89 -4.68
CA ARG A 168 -2.66 -6.47 -3.45
C ARG A 168 -3.68 -5.94 -2.45
N VAL A 169 -3.37 -6.08 -1.17
CA VAL A 169 -4.21 -5.65 -0.04
C VAL A 169 -3.48 -4.59 0.76
N TYR A 170 -4.20 -3.55 1.16
CA TYR A 170 -3.71 -2.50 2.04
C TYR A 170 -4.56 -2.45 3.31
N ILE A 171 -3.90 -2.39 4.47
CA ILE A 171 -4.53 -2.22 5.77
C ILE A 171 -3.85 -1.04 6.49
N GLY A 172 -4.64 -0.07 6.97
CA GLY A 172 -4.16 1.07 7.75
C GLY A 172 -3.71 0.67 9.16
N PRO A 173 -3.00 1.56 9.88
CA PRO A 173 -2.41 1.24 11.19
C PRO A 173 -3.48 1.00 12.28
N ASP A 174 -4.67 1.56 12.07
CA ASP A 174 -5.87 1.40 12.88
C ASP A 174 -6.72 0.18 12.49
N GLY A 175 -6.26 -0.60 11.50
CA GLY A 175 -6.94 -1.80 11.03
C GLY A 175 -8.01 -1.52 9.97
N GLU A 176 -8.12 -0.31 9.43
CA GLU A 176 -8.97 -0.04 8.27
C GLU A 176 -8.49 -0.86 7.08
N TRP A 177 -9.37 -1.65 6.46
CA TRP A 177 -9.10 -2.28 5.18
C TRP A 177 -9.26 -1.24 4.09
N GLN A 178 -8.14 -0.77 3.56
CA GLN A 178 -8.05 0.35 2.63
C GLN A 178 -8.27 -0.10 1.18
N ALA A 179 -7.70 -1.24 0.78
CA ALA A 179 -7.80 -1.73 -0.59
C ALA A 179 -7.67 -3.25 -0.72
N PHE A 180 -8.29 -3.79 -1.76
CA PHE A 180 -7.99 -5.10 -2.34
C PHE A 180 -8.14 -4.97 -3.86
N VAL A 181 -7.04 -4.66 -4.54
CA VAL A 181 -7.07 -4.09 -5.90
C VAL A 181 -5.98 -4.68 -6.78
N ALA A 182 -6.19 -4.70 -8.09
CA ALA A 182 -5.19 -4.96 -9.13
C ALA A 182 -5.17 -3.81 -10.15
N GLY A 183 -4.09 -3.71 -10.93
CA GLY A 183 -3.80 -2.61 -11.85
C GLY A 183 -2.69 -1.69 -11.34
N ASP A 184 -2.28 -0.75 -12.18
CA ASP A 184 -1.35 0.35 -11.89
C ASP A 184 -2.08 1.70 -11.95
#